data_AF-A0A522W2G6-F1
#
_entry.id   AF-A0A522W2G6-F1
#
_cell.length_a   1.000
_cell.length_b   1.000
_cell.length_c   1.000
_cell.angle_alpha   90.00
_cell.angle_beta   90.00
_cell.angle_gamma   90.00
#
_symmetry.space_group_name_H-M   'P 1'
#
loop_
_entity.id
_entity.type
_entity.pdbx_description
1 polymer ?
#
loop_
_entity_poly.entity_id
_entity_poly.type
_entity_poly.pdbx_seq_one_letter_code
_entity_poly.pdbx_strand_id
1 'polypeptide(L)'
;RCAACMNHCPVYTRVGGHTYSFTYPGPIGKILTPQMEGLDCAGDQPHASTLCGACAEVCPVQIPIPDLLARLRTEAVHPASTAVKGGGSARSVSESLGWGGWTAMYASPLAYKLSTRMMGLFGNWMPGWLPLLKVWTRVRSKPKFAARSLHQLARERGFSNDER
;
A
#
# COMPACT_ATOMS: atom_id res chain seq x y z
N ARG A 1 26.08 -0.41 18.36
CA ARG A 1 25.33 -1.17 17.32
C ARG A 1 25.25 -2.63 17.77
N CYS A 2 24.13 -3.11 18.32
CA CYS A 2 24.02 -4.46 18.89
C CYS A 2 23.50 -5.54 17.93
N ALA A 3 23.06 -5.16 16.72
CA ALA A 3 22.51 -6.03 15.68
C ALA A 3 21.24 -6.85 16.04
N ALA A 4 20.69 -6.73 17.26
CA ALA A 4 19.51 -7.48 17.69
C ALA A 4 18.32 -7.38 16.71
N CYS A 5 17.97 -6.15 16.31
CA CYS A 5 16.88 -5.90 15.37
C CYS A 5 17.12 -6.50 13.98
N MET A 6 18.37 -6.63 13.55
CA MET A 6 18.75 -7.15 12.24
C MET A 6 18.59 -8.67 12.22
N ASN A 7 19.06 -9.35 13.26
CA ASN A 7 19.01 -10.81 13.37
C ASN A 7 17.59 -11.35 13.56
N HIS A 8 16.70 -10.56 14.16
CA HIS A 8 15.29 -10.95 14.38
C HIS A 8 14.34 -10.46 13.27
N CYS A 9 14.82 -9.65 12.32
CA CYS A 9 13.98 -9.18 11.23
C CYS A 9 13.79 -10.30 10.19
N PRO A 10 12.57 -10.84 10.00
CA PRO A 10 12.33 -11.93 9.06
C PRO A 10 12.57 -11.52 7.61
N VAL A 11 12.43 -10.23 7.28
CA VAL A 11 12.76 -9.73 5.95
C VAL A 11 14.26 -9.79 5.74
N TYR A 12 15.04 -9.19 6.64
CA TYR A 12 16.50 -9.11 6.51
C TYR A 12 17.15 -10.50 6.47
N THR A 13 16.73 -11.42 7.33
CA THR A 13 17.27 -12.78 7.36
C THR A 13 16.97 -13.59 6.09
N ARG A 14 15.93 -13.22 5.34
CA ARG A 14 15.55 -13.87 4.08
C ARG A 14 16.20 -13.26 2.85
N VAL A 15 16.25 -11.92 2.76
CA VAL A 15 16.73 -11.21 1.56
C VAL A 15 18.21 -10.83 1.63
N GLY A 16 18.77 -10.76 2.84
CA GLY A 16 20.15 -10.34 3.09
C GLY A 16 20.36 -8.82 2.98
N GLY A 17 21.60 -8.37 3.21
CA GLY A 17 21.94 -6.96 3.21
C GLY A 17 22.07 -6.31 1.83
N HIS A 18 22.43 -7.09 0.79
CA HIS A 18 22.68 -6.55 -0.55
C HIS A 18 21.45 -5.95 -1.21
N THR A 19 20.25 -6.44 -0.89
CA THR A 19 19.00 -5.92 -1.46
C THR A 19 18.61 -4.55 -0.92
N TYR A 20 19.30 -4.07 0.11
CA TYR A 20 19.04 -2.75 0.70
C TYR A 20 19.78 -1.64 -0.05
N SER A 21 20.70 -1.92 -0.99
CA SER A 21 21.35 -0.91 -1.86
C SER A 21 22.04 0.29 -1.19
N PHE A 22 22.24 0.25 0.13
CA PHE A 22 22.86 1.32 0.93
C PHE A 22 23.80 0.75 1.99
N THR A 23 24.69 1.60 2.49
CA THR A 23 25.71 1.26 3.50
C THR A 23 25.12 0.68 4.79
N TYR A 24 23.92 1.14 5.18
CA TYR A 24 23.24 0.69 6.39
C TYR A 24 22.06 -0.22 6.04
N PRO A 25 22.16 -1.53 6.29
CA PRO A 25 21.07 -2.45 6.01
C PRO A 25 20.22 -2.74 7.25
N GLY A 26 19.15 -3.52 7.05
CA GLY A 26 18.26 -3.97 8.13
C GLY A 26 17.30 -2.87 8.61
N PRO A 27 16.57 -3.10 9.71
CA PRO A 27 15.51 -2.20 10.17
C PRO A 27 16.01 -0.78 10.53
N ILE A 28 17.22 -0.68 11.11
CA ILE A 28 17.85 0.60 11.44
C ILE A 28 18.25 1.35 10.16
N GLY A 29 18.81 0.65 9.17
CA GLY A 29 19.15 1.21 7.88
C GLY A 29 17.95 1.85 7.16
N LYS A 30 16.79 1.19 7.21
CA LYS A 30 15.54 1.69 6.65
C LYS A 30 15.05 3.00 7.26
N ILE A 31 15.53 3.36 8.45
CA ILE A 31 15.21 4.63 9.12
C ILE A 31 16.29 5.67 8.83
N LEU A 32 17.56 5.28 8.92
CA LEU A 32 18.69 6.20 8.78
C LEU A 32 18.93 6.66 7.34
N THR A 33 18.86 5.75 6.37
CA THR A 33 19.16 6.08 4.97
C THR A 33 18.24 7.17 4.43
N PRO A 34 16.90 7.13 4.60
CA PRO A 34 16.05 8.23 4.17
C PRO A 34 16.36 9.57 4.84
N GLN A 35 16.87 9.58 6.07
CA GLN A 35 17.24 10.81 6.76
C GLN A 35 18.54 11.43 6.22
N MET A 36 19.46 10.61 5.71
CA MET A 36 20.72 11.08 5.14
C MET A 36 20.59 11.44 3.66
N GLU A 37 19.96 10.56 2.88
CA GLU A 37 19.89 10.68 1.42
C GLU A 37 18.64 11.43 0.94
N GLY A 38 17.58 11.41 1.75
CA GLY A 38 16.25 11.92 1.42
C GLY A 38 15.27 10.84 0.99
N LEU A 39 13.97 11.11 1.15
CA LEU A 39 12.85 10.25 0.73
C LEU A 39 12.68 10.21 -0.79
N ASP A 40 13.20 11.19 -1.52
CA ASP A 40 13.30 11.18 -2.99
C ASP A 40 14.27 10.12 -3.51
N CYS A 41 15.33 9.80 -2.75
CA CYS A 41 16.33 8.80 -3.12
C CYS A 41 16.07 7.42 -2.47
N ALA A 42 15.80 7.40 -1.17
CA ALA A 42 15.68 6.18 -0.37
C ALA A 42 14.26 5.93 0.17
N GLY A 43 13.24 6.52 -0.46
CA GLY A 43 11.84 6.41 -0.04
C GLY A 43 11.26 4.99 -0.10
N ASP A 44 11.86 4.09 -0.87
CA ASP A 44 11.47 2.68 -0.98
C ASP A 44 11.89 1.84 0.25
N GLN A 45 12.94 2.25 0.96
CA GLN A 45 13.49 1.53 2.11
C GLN A 45 12.43 1.29 3.21
N PRO A 46 11.66 2.30 3.67
CA PRO A 46 10.56 2.06 4.59
C PRO A 46 9.51 1.08 4.05
N HIS A 47 9.23 1.07 2.74
CA HIS A 47 8.24 0.18 2.13
C HIS A 47 8.66 -1.28 2.09
N ALA A 48 9.96 -1.58 2.10
CA ALA A 48 10.46 -2.96 2.18
C ALA A 48 10.25 -3.63 3.55
N SER A 49 9.55 -3.01 4.51
CA SER A 49 9.19 -3.59 5.81
C SER A 49 7.78 -4.19 5.81
N THR A 50 7.57 -5.29 6.53
CA THR A 50 6.22 -5.85 6.79
C THR A 50 5.55 -5.26 8.01
N LEU A 51 6.22 -4.36 8.74
CA LEU A 51 5.75 -3.77 10.01
C LEU A 51 5.36 -4.82 11.08
N CYS A 52 6.02 -5.98 11.08
CA CYS A 52 5.72 -7.09 12.01
C CYS A 52 6.14 -6.87 13.49
N GLY A 53 6.76 -5.75 13.86
CA GLY A 53 7.06 -5.45 15.27
C GLY A 53 8.30 -6.11 15.89
N ALA A 54 8.75 -7.28 15.41
CA ALA A 54 9.82 -8.07 16.04
C ALA A 54 11.11 -7.28 16.39
N CYS A 55 11.49 -6.32 15.55
CA CYS A 55 12.66 -5.47 15.78
C CYS A 55 12.55 -4.52 16.99
N ALA A 56 11.33 -4.09 17.35
CA ALA A 56 11.08 -3.27 18.53
C ALA A 56 11.07 -4.13 19.80
N GLU A 57 10.46 -5.31 19.75
CA GLU A 57 10.35 -6.25 20.87
C GLU A 57 11.72 -6.67 21.42
N VAL A 58 12.67 -6.96 20.54
CA VAL A 58 14.03 -7.39 20.93
C VAL A 58 14.99 -6.23 21.20
N CYS A 59 14.54 -4.99 21.06
CA CYS A 59 15.42 -3.84 21.18
C CYS A 59 15.73 -3.55 22.65
N PRO A 60 17.00 -3.63 23.11
CA PRO A 60 17.34 -3.37 24.51
C PRO A 60 17.12 -1.92 24.93
N VAL A 61 17.05 -1.00 23.97
CA VAL A 61 16.86 0.44 24.17
C VAL A 61 15.50 0.92 23.65
N GLN A 62 14.58 0.00 23.34
CA GLN A 62 13.17 0.29 23.03
C GLN A 62 12.95 1.34 21.92
N ILE A 63 13.72 1.24 20.82
CA ILE A 63 13.51 2.12 19.66
C ILE A 63 12.20 1.71 18.96
N PRO A 64 11.24 2.65 18.75
CA PRO A 64 9.96 2.37 18.10
C PRO A 64 10.12 2.29 16.56
N ILE A 65 10.88 1.30 16.09
CA ILE A 65 11.24 1.14 14.68
C ILE A 65 10.00 1.08 13.76
N PRO A 66 8.95 0.28 14.05
CA PRO A 66 7.76 0.21 13.17
C PRO A 66 7.07 1.56 13.01
N ASP A 67 6.94 2.34 14.09
CA ASP A 67 6.27 3.64 14.08
C ASP A 67 7.09 4.67 13.28
N LEU A 68 8.41 4.66 13.43
CA LEU A 68 9.32 5.50 12.64
C LEU A 68 9.21 5.16 11.15
N LEU A 69 9.13 3.89 10.79
CA LEU A 69 8.94 3.47 9.39
C LEU A 69 7.57 3.87 8.86
N ALA A 70 6.50 3.73 9.65
CA ALA A 70 5.16 4.18 9.27
C ALA A 70 5.12 5.69 9.05
N ARG A 71 5.75 6.46 9.95
CA ARG A 71 5.91 7.91 9.81
C ARG A 71 6.63 8.28 8.52
N LEU A 72 7.76 7.64 8.20
CA LEU A 72 8.51 7.91 6.96
C LEU A 72 7.68 7.59 5.70
N ARG A 73 6.89 6.52 5.71
CA ARG A 73 5.94 6.22 4.62
C ARG A 73 4.88 7.30 4.46
N THR A 74 4.35 7.81 5.57
CA THR A 74 3.41 8.94 5.55
C THR A 74 4.09 10.20 5.03
N GLU A 75 5.28 10.53 5.52
CA GLU A 75 6.05 11.72 5.08
C GLU A 75 6.44 11.67 3.60
N ALA A 76 6.62 10.48 3.03
CA ALA A 76 6.88 10.31 1.59
C ALA A 76 5.72 10.80 0.71
N VAL A 77 4.47 10.75 1.19
CA VAL A 77 3.27 11.15 0.43
C VAL A 77 2.67 12.47 0.94
N HIS A 78 2.59 12.61 2.26
CA HIS A 78 2.07 13.76 2.97
C HIS A 78 3.20 14.36 3.79
N PRO A 79 3.92 15.38 3.27
CA PRO A 79 4.99 16.01 4.02
C PRO A 79 4.41 16.66 5.28
N ALA A 80 4.51 15.95 6.40
CA ALA A 80 4.01 16.39 7.70
C ALA A 80 5.03 17.28 8.42
N SER A 81 6.31 17.20 8.03
CA SER A 81 7.39 18.01 8.58
C SER A 81 8.51 18.18 7.55
N THR A 82 9.34 19.22 7.69
CA THR A 82 10.59 19.41 6.93
C THR A 82 11.75 18.57 7.47
N ALA A 83 11.49 17.65 8.42
CA ALA A 83 12.53 16.91 9.12
C ALA A 83 13.34 15.98 8.21
N VAL A 84 12.74 15.48 7.12
CA VAL A 84 13.39 14.59 6.16
C VAL A 84 13.33 15.22 4.78
N LYS A 85 14.50 15.34 4.13
CA LYS A 85 14.62 15.84 2.76
C LYS A 85 13.76 15.00 1.83
N GLY A 86 13.10 15.65 0.86
CA GLY A 86 12.29 14.94 -0.13
C GLY A 86 10.93 14.46 0.40
N GLY A 87 10.44 14.99 1.53
CA GLY A 87 9.06 14.74 1.95
C GLY A 87 8.05 15.09 0.84
N GLY A 88 7.05 14.23 0.65
CA GLY A 88 6.06 14.36 -0.43
C GLY A 88 6.55 13.90 -1.82
N SER A 89 7.79 13.42 -1.96
CA SER A 89 8.35 12.97 -3.25
C SER A 89 7.56 11.83 -3.89
N ALA A 90 6.91 10.98 -3.10
CA ALA A 90 6.13 9.85 -3.58
C ALA A 90 4.68 10.24 -3.93
N ARG A 91 4.29 11.51 -3.74
CA ARG A 91 2.92 11.94 -4.04
C ARG A 91 2.71 12.09 -5.55
N SER A 92 1.89 11.22 -6.12
CA SER A 92 1.39 11.37 -7.48
C SER A 92 0.00 12.04 -7.51
N VAL A 93 -0.19 13.01 -8.40
CA VAL A 93 -1.49 13.67 -8.61
C VAL A 93 -2.51 12.70 -9.17
N SER A 94 -2.13 11.87 -10.14
CA SER A 94 -3.03 10.86 -10.73
C SER A 94 -3.44 9.81 -9.71
N GLU A 95 -2.53 9.40 -8.84
CA GLU A 95 -2.82 8.48 -7.74
C GLU A 95 -3.73 9.13 -6.70
N SER A 96 -3.44 10.37 -6.29
CA SER A 96 -4.27 11.12 -5.34
C SER A 96 -5.70 11.30 -5.86
N LEU A 97 -5.87 11.62 -7.15
CA LEU A 97 -7.18 11.71 -7.80
C LEU A 97 -7.86 10.35 -7.91
N GLY A 98 -7.10 9.29 -8.20
CA GLY A 98 -7.60 7.91 -8.22
C GLY A 98 -8.18 7.49 -6.86
N TRP A 99 -7.44 7.73 -5.78
CA TRP A 99 -7.91 7.46 -4.41
C TRP A 99 -9.09 8.35 -4.00
N GLY A 100 -9.08 9.63 -4.41
CA GLY A 100 -10.21 10.55 -4.18
C GLY A 100 -11.49 10.07 -4.88
N GLY A 101 -11.39 9.67 -6.15
CA GLY A 101 -12.50 9.11 -6.91
C GLY A 101 -13.00 7.79 -6.34
N TRP A 102 -12.08 6.91 -5.91
CA TRP A 102 -12.43 5.69 -5.20
C TRP A 102 -13.20 5.99 -3.91
N THR A 103 -12.70 6.91 -3.08
CA THR A 103 -13.34 7.30 -1.82
C THR A 103 -14.74 7.86 -2.07
N ALA A 104 -14.91 8.78 -3.03
CA ALA A 104 -16.22 9.33 -3.37
C ALA A 104 -17.22 8.25 -3.85
N MET A 105 -16.74 7.27 -4.62
CA MET A 105 -17.55 6.15 -5.11
C MET A 105 -18.04 5.25 -3.97
N TYR A 106 -17.17 4.92 -3.01
CA TYR A 106 -17.50 4.00 -1.92
C TYR A 106 -18.16 4.68 -0.70
N ALA A 107 -17.96 5.99 -0.52
CA ALA A 107 -18.59 6.75 0.56
C ALA A 107 -20.10 6.99 0.34
N SER A 108 -20.57 6.92 -0.91
CA SER A 108 -21.99 7.16 -1.23
C SER A 108 -22.71 5.87 -1.66
N PRO A 109 -23.80 5.46 -0.98
CA PRO A 109 -24.54 4.23 -1.34
C PRO A 109 -25.10 4.24 -2.76
N LEU A 110 -25.47 5.41 -3.28
CA LEU A 110 -25.98 5.57 -4.64
C LEU A 110 -24.88 5.41 -5.69
N ALA A 111 -23.72 6.08 -5.52
CA ALA A 111 -22.64 5.94 -6.49
C ALA A 111 -22.08 4.52 -6.50
N TYR A 112 -21.99 3.86 -5.35
CA TYR A 112 -21.60 2.46 -5.26
C TYR A 112 -22.59 1.51 -5.98
N LYS A 113 -23.91 1.71 -5.81
CA LYS A 113 -24.93 0.91 -6.53
C LYS A 113 -24.88 1.14 -8.04
N LEU A 114 -24.70 2.40 -8.46
CA LEU A 114 -24.60 2.74 -9.87
C LEU A 114 -23.31 2.17 -10.49
N SER A 115 -22.16 2.32 -9.82
CA SER A 115 -20.87 1.84 -10.31
C SER A 115 -20.84 0.32 -10.44
N THR A 116 -21.38 -0.41 -9.46
CA THR A 116 -21.46 -1.88 -9.52
C THR A 116 -22.42 -2.37 -10.61
N ARG A 117 -23.55 -1.68 -10.85
CA ARG A 117 -24.46 -1.99 -11.95
C ARG A 117 -23.82 -1.70 -13.32
N MET A 118 -23.14 -0.56 -13.47
CA MET A 118 -22.40 -0.22 -14.68
C MET A 118 -21.27 -1.22 -14.95
N MET A 119 -20.54 -1.64 -13.92
CA MET A 119 -19.50 -2.66 -14.05
C MET A 119 -20.06 -4.02 -14.48
N GLY A 120 -21.24 -4.41 -13.98
CA GLY A 120 -21.91 -5.65 -14.41
C GLY A 120 -22.36 -5.64 -15.87
N LEU A 121 -22.76 -4.48 -16.40
CA LEU A 121 -23.22 -4.33 -17.79
C LEU A 121 -22.05 -4.15 -18.77
N PHE A 122 -21.11 -3.27 -18.45
CA PHE A 122 -20.05 -2.84 -19.37
C PHE A 122 -18.67 -3.43 -19.05
N GLY A 123 -18.47 -4.00 -17.86
CA GLY A 123 -17.16 -4.50 -17.43
C GLY A 123 -16.62 -5.62 -18.30
N ASN A 124 -17.49 -6.47 -18.84
CA ASN A 124 -17.08 -7.55 -19.74
C ASN A 124 -16.76 -7.07 -21.16
N TRP A 125 -17.25 -5.90 -21.56
CA TRP A 125 -16.93 -5.29 -22.85
C TRP A 125 -15.58 -4.56 -22.84
N MET A 126 -15.05 -4.19 -21.66
CA MET A 126 -13.76 -3.50 -21.55
C MET A 126 -12.62 -4.25 -22.26
N PRO A 127 -11.95 -3.65 -23.25
CA PRO A 127 -10.88 -4.31 -23.98
C PRO A 127 -9.67 -4.62 -23.09
N GLY A 128 -8.99 -5.75 -23.34
CA GLY A 128 -7.77 -6.11 -22.62
C GLY A 128 -6.57 -5.17 -22.85
N TRP A 129 -6.65 -4.28 -23.85
CA TRP A 129 -5.58 -3.33 -24.17
C TRP A 129 -5.61 -2.05 -23.33
N LEU A 130 -6.66 -1.82 -22.52
CA LEU A 130 -6.74 -0.69 -21.59
C LEU A 130 -5.50 -0.67 -20.68
N PRO A 131 -4.89 0.50 -20.37
CA PRO A 131 -3.59 0.57 -19.68
C PRO A 131 -3.51 -0.25 -18.39
N LEU A 132 -4.56 -0.24 -17.57
CA LEU A 132 -4.63 -1.01 -16.32
C LEU A 132 -4.82 -2.52 -16.56
N LEU A 133 -5.62 -2.89 -17.57
CA LEU A 133 -5.87 -4.29 -17.90
C LEU A 133 -4.71 -4.92 -18.66
N LYS A 134 -3.97 -4.16 -19.48
CA LYS A 134 -2.87 -4.65 -20.32
C LYS A 134 -1.77 -5.31 -19.49
N VAL A 135 -1.38 -4.70 -18.37
CA VAL A 135 -0.37 -5.25 -17.45
C VAL A 135 -0.89 -6.51 -16.77
N TRP A 136 -2.17 -6.51 -16.36
CA TRP A 136 -2.82 -7.68 -15.75
C TRP A 136 -2.94 -8.85 -16.74
N THR A 137 -3.45 -8.58 -17.94
CA THR A 137 -3.71 -9.59 -18.97
C THR A 137 -2.45 -10.18 -19.59
N ARG A 138 -1.28 -9.58 -19.33
CA ARG A 138 0.02 -10.14 -19.72
C ARG A 138 0.32 -11.47 -19.01
N VAL A 139 -0.15 -11.61 -17.77
CA VAL A 139 0.14 -12.78 -16.92
C VAL A 139 -1.10 -13.48 -16.38
N ARG A 140 -2.29 -12.87 -16.49
CA ARG A 140 -3.54 -13.39 -15.95
C ARG A 140 -4.66 -13.33 -17.00
N SER A 141 -5.69 -14.15 -16.84
CA SER A 141 -6.89 -14.02 -17.67
C SER A 141 -7.62 -12.71 -17.38
N LYS A 142 -8.28 -12.15 -18.40
CA LYS A 142 -9.16 -10.99 -18.23
C LYS A 142 -10.22 -11.30 -17.16
N PRO A 143 -10.43 -10.40 -16.18
CA PRO A 143 -11.48 -10.59 -15.18
C PRO A 143 -12.85 -10.61 -15.87
N LYS A 144 -13.70 -11.58 -15.48
CA LYS A 144 -15.10 -11.65 -15.89
C LYS A 144 -15.94 -11.08 -14.76
N PHE A 145 -16.64 -10.00 -15.03
CA PHE A 145 -17.54 -9.37 -14.08
C PHE A 145 -18.90 -10.07 -14.11
N ALA A 146 -19.49 -10.33 -12.95
CA ALA A 146 -20.82 -10.88 -12.84
C ALA A 146 -21.86 -9.83 -13.27
N ALA A 147 -22.87 -10.25 -14.03
CA ALA A 147 -23.94 -9.36 -14.49
C ALA A 147 -24.79 -8.82 -13.32
N ARG A 148 -24.90 -9.59 -12.24
CA ARG A 148 -25.59 -9.21 -11.00
C ARG A 148 -24.58 -8.93 -9.91
N SER A 149 -24.80 -7.88 -9.13
CA SER A 149 -23.96 -7.57 -7.97
C SER A 149 -24.24 -8.52 -6.80
N LEU A 150 -23.26 -8.67 -5.90
CA LEU A 150 -23.41 -9.50 -4.69
C LEU A 150 -24.64 -9.09 -3.87
N HIS A 151 -24.89 -7.79 -3.71
CA HIS A 151 -26.05 -7.26 -2.99
C HIS A 151 -27.39 -7.63 -3.66
N GLN A 152 -27.42 -7.71 -4.99
CA GLN A 152 -28.62 -8.17 -5.69
C GLN A 152 -28.85 -9.67 -5.45
N LEU A 153 -27.81 -10.48 -5.59
CA LEU A 153 -27.89 -11.92 -5.33
C LEU A 153 -28.27 -12.22 -3.88
N ALA A 154 -27.77 -11.43 -2.93
CA ALA A 154 -28.12 -11.55 -1.52
C ALA A 154 -29.61 -11.28 -1.28
N ARG A 155 -30.17 -10.21 -1.85
CA ARG A 155 -31.61 -9.92 -1.75
C ARG A 155 -32.49 -10.98 -2.42
N GLU A 156 -32.08 -11.49 -3.58
CA GLU A 156 -32.77 -12.59 -4.27
C GLU A 156 -32.81 -13.87 -3.43
N ARG A 157 -31.80 -14.08 -2.57
CA ARG A 157 -31.74 -15.20 -1.61
C ARG A 157 -32.42 -14.90 -0.27
N GLY A 158 -33.08 -13.75 -0.12
CA GLY A 158 -33.81 -13.38 1.08
C GLY A 158 -32.97 -12.76 2.20
N PHE A 159 -31.70 -12.42 1.94
CA PHE A 159 -30.92 -11.63 2.90
C PHE A 159 -31.39 -10.16 2.84
N SER A 160 -32.12 -9.70 3.87
CA SER A 160 -32.48 -8.30 4.06
C SER A 160 -31.36 -7.56 4.80
N ASN A 161 -31.26 -6.25 4.59
CA ASN A 161 -30.31 -5.38 5.29
C ASN A 161 -30.88 -4.86 6.63
N ASP A 162 -31.95 -5.47 7.15
CA ASP A 162 -32.76 -4.92 8.27
C ASP A 162 -32.16 -5.16 9.67
N GLU A 163 -30.99 -5.78 9.77
CA GLU A 163 -30.32 -6.04 11.06
C GLU A 163 -29.22 -5.01 11.41
N ARG A 164 -29.43 -3.72 11.10
CA ARG A 164 -28.54 -2.65 11.56
C ARG A 164 -29.27 -1.60 12.39
#